data_AF-A0A3Q3FJ01-F1
#
_entry.id   AF-A0A3Q3FJ01-F1
#
_cell.length_a   1.000
_cell.length_b   1.000
_cell.length_c   1.000
_cell.angle_alpha   90.00
_cell.angle_beta   90.00
_cell.angle_gamma   90.00
#
_symmetry.space_group_name_H-M   'P 1'
#
loop_
_entity.id
_entity.type
_entity.pdbx_description
1 polymer ?
#
loop_
_entity_poly.entity_id
_entity_poly.type
_entity_poly.pdbx_seq_one_letter_code
_entity_poly.pdbx_strand_id
1 'polypeptide(L)'
;LSRSSLLFYLLSDVCSSVEIHCKTQNVGQYDQQSRLDCVIHHAEDLEDPEIVAITWRKEGVEEPILKYNHGELTSLPGYSFAAEPSWNNKNVNVSLLIHKTAVKDEGVYTCYVSTDSGFNKNHTRLNVTAKYGELTFQSQSQNIDLITNGSLTCKSTGYPKGRLSWFNKDNNALLDQNGLFTLLSMLNIQRGSALSKYTCKVFNARGDEEAENSFIRLGQDSNMILIVAPVLVVGSLIVGLLLYKIGSQREYH
;
A
#
# COMPACT_ATOMS: atom_id res chain seq x y z
N LEU A 1 28.70 -46.96 52.83
CA LEU A 1 28.09 -45.62 52.88
C LEU A 1 29.12 -44.65 52.28
N SER A 2 28.94 -43.90 51.21
CA SER A 2 27.83 -43.62 50.31
C SER A 2 28.44 -42.87 49.11
N ARG A 3 28.11 -43.29 47.87
CA ARG A 3 27.63 -42.49 46.72
C ARG A 3 28.32 -41.15 46.42
N SER A 4 28.61 -40.73 45.18
CA SER A 4 28.32 -41.23 43.84
C SER A 4 29.04 -40.30 42.86
N SER A 5 29.34 -40.84 41.68
CA SER A 5 29.70 -40.22 40.41
C SER A 5 29.52 -38.69 40.26
N LEU A 6 30.62 -38.00 39.96
CA LEU A 6 30.64 -36.75 39.19
C LEU A 6 31.18 -37.05 37.78
N LEU A 7 30.49 -37.93 37.07
CA LEU A 7 30.47 -37.90 35.61
C LEU A 7 29.34 -36.93 35.26
N PHE A 8 29.67 -35.64 35.18
CA PHE A 8 28.86 -34.72 34.40
C PHE A 8 29.02 -35.16 32.96
N TYR A 9 28.05 -35.93 32.49
CA TYR A 9 27.79 -36.12 31.08
C TYR A 9 27.56 -34.74 30.48
N LEU A 10 28.61 -34.14 29.91
CA LEU A 10 28.46 -33.28 28.76
C LEU A 10 28.00 -34.18 27.61
N LEU A 11 26.73 -34.56 27.64
CA LEU A 11 25.99 -34.74 26.42
C LEU A 11 25.82 -33.32 25.88
N SER A 12 26.87 -32.80 25.24
CA SER A 12 26.67 -31.80 24.21
C SER A 12 25.66 -32.43 23.26
N ASP A 13 24.51 -31.80 23.11
CA ASP A 13 23.50 -32.11 22.10
C ASP A 13 24.17 -32.19 20.73
N VAL A 14 24.73 -33.34 20.37
CA VAL A 14 24.97 -33.68 18.97
C VAL A 14 23.65 -34.25 18.48
N CYS A 15 22.63 -33.38 18.44
CA CYS A 15 21.50 -33.61 17.56
C CYS A 15 22.04 -33.19 16.19
N SER A 16 22.13 -34.11 15.23
CA SER A 16 22.37 -33.79 13.82
C SER A 16 21.15 -33.04 13.27
N SER A 17 20.92 -31.84 13.79
CA SER A 17 19.83 -30.98 13.43
C SER A 17 20.29 -30.13 12.25
N VAL A 18 19.61 -30.25 11.12
CA VAL A 18 19.70 -29.27 10.05
C VAL A 18 19.45 -27.85 10.59
N GLU A 19 20.20 -26.88 10.08
CA GLU A 19 19.97 -25.46 10.42
C GLU A 19 19.03 -24.83 9.40
N ILE A 20 18.05 -24.07 9.87
CA ILE A 20 17.04 -23.43 9.01
C ILE A 20 17.24 -21.93 9.06
N HIS A 21 17.56 -21.32 7.93
CA HIS A 21 17.74 -19.89 7.79
C HIS A 21 16.59 -19.29 6.99
N CYS A 22 15.59 -18.77 7.70
CA CYS A 22 14.55 -17.95 7.10
C CYS A 22 14.88 -16.46 7.24
N LYS A 23 14.54 -15.67 6.22
CA LYS A 23 14.57 -14.21 6.32
C LYS A 23 13.51 -13.74 7.32
N THR A 24 13.90 -12.98 8.34
CA THR A 24 13.02 -12.63 9.48
C THR A 24 11.79 -11.81 9.10
N GLN A 25 11.91 -10.92 8.11
CA GLN A 25 10.82 -10.08 7.62
C GLN A 25 10.79 -10.04 6.10
N ASN A 26 9.59 -10.19 5.55
CA ASN A 26 9.30 -10.13 4.13
C ASN A 26 8.21 -9.10 3.87
N VAL A 27 8.29 -8.41 2.73
CA VAL A 27 7.29 -7.43 2.31
C VAL A 27 6.62 -7.95 1.05
N GLY A 28 5.31 -8.15 1.12
CA GLY A 28 4.47 -8.58 0.00
C GLY A 28 3.66 -7.44 -0.57
N GLN A 29 3.56 -7.34 -1.89
CA GLN A 29 2.66 -6.40 -2.54
C GLN A 29 1.29 -7.07 -2.76
N TYR A 30 0.21 -6.38 -2.39
CA TYR A 30 -1.16 -6.85 -2.61
C TYR A 30 -1.38 -7.19 -4.10
N ASP A 31 -2.08 -8.29 -4.36
CA ASP A 31 -2.36 -8.84 -5.69
C ASP A 31 -1.13 -9.35 -6.46
N GLN A 32 0.07 -9.30 -5.87
CA GLN A 32 1.30 -9.79 -6.46
C GLN A 32 1.77 -11.07 -5.78
N GLN A 33 2.73 -11.76 -6.41
CA GLN A 33 3.40 -12.89 -5.80
C GLN A 33 4.35 -12.44 -4.69
N SER A 34 4.25 -13.06 -3.51
CA SER A 34 5.21 -12.90 -2.43
C SER A 34 6.05 -14.16 -2.26
N ARG A 35 7.31 -13.96 -1.86
CA ARG A 35 8.25 -15.03 -1.51
C ARG A 35 8.70 -14.87 -0.06
N LEU A 36 8.62 -15.95 0.71
CA LEU A 36 9.18 -16.06 2.04
C LEU A 36 10.48 -16.86 1.94
N ASP A 37 11.60 -16.17 2.01
CA ASP A 37 12.92 -16.78 1.87
C ASP A 37 13.24 -17.71 3.04
N CYS A 38 13.53 -18.99 2.74
CA CYS A 38 13.99 -19.93 3.75
C CYS A 38 14.83 -21.05 3.12
N VAL A 39 15.99 -21.31 3.71
CA VAL A 39 16.98 -22.28 3.22
C VAL A 39 17.41 -23.18 4.38
N ILE A 40 17.49 -24.47 4.11
CA ILE A 40 18.03 -25.46 5.04
C ILE A 40 19.51 -25.65 4.71
N HIS A 41 20.35 -25.59 5.74
CA HIS A 41 21.78 -25.83 5.65
C HIS A 41 22.11 -27.14 6.38
N HIS A 42 22.77 -28.04 5.66
CA HIS A 42 23.34 -29.26 6.22
C HIS A 42 24.66 -28.95 6.94
N ALA A 43 24.94 -29.67 8.03
CA ALA A 43 26.16 -29.50 8.81
C ALA A 43 27.38 -29.97 8.01
N GLU A 44 28.49 -29.23 8.10
CA GLU A 44 29.76 -29.69 7.51
C GLU A 44 30.29 -30.90 8.29
N ASP A 45 30.70 -31.95 7.58
CA ASP A 45 31.43 -33.12 8.10
C ASP A 45 30.64 -34.19 8.88
N LEU A 46 29.31 -34.21 8.76
CA LEU A 46 28.45 -35.30 9.26
C LEU A 46 27.72 -36.01 8.11
N GLU A 47 27.25 -37.24 8.33
CA GLU A 47 26.25 -37.82 7.44
C GLU A 47 25.00 -36.92 7.47
N ASP A 48 24.65 -36.38 6.30
CA ASP A 48 23.51 -35.47 6.17
C ASP A 48 22.22 -36.20 6.53
N PRO A 49 21.47 -35.74 7.55
CA PRO A 49 20.26 -36.41 7.98
C PRO A 49 19.20 -36.32 6.87
N GLU A 50 18.46 -37.41 6.63
CA GLU A 50 17.44 -37.45 5.59
C GLU A 50 16.26 -36.54 5.97
N ILE A 51 15.90 -35.61 5.08
CA ILE A 51 14.70 -34.77 5.27
C ILE A 51 13.46 -35.60 5.00
N VAL A 52 12.74 -35.94 6.07
CA VAL A 52 11.52 -36.76 6.04
C VAL A 52 10.30 -35.92 5.68
N ALA A 53 10.19 -34.73 6.27
CA ALA A 53 9.04 -33.86 6.05
C ALA A 53 9.36 -32.38 6.23
N ILE A 54 8.69 -31.54 5.44
CA ILE A 54 8.67 -30.08 5.60
C ILE A 54 7.23 -29.62 5.73
N THR A 55 6.96 -28.81 6.75
CA THR A 55 5.63 -28.24 6.96
C THR A 55 5.74 -26.75 7.16
N TRP A 56 5.10 -25.98 6.30
CA TRP A 56 4.81 -24.58 6.55
C TRP A 56 3.49 -24.47 7.33
N ARG A 57 3.48 -23.63 8.36
CA ARG A 57 2.27 -23.24 9.09
C ARG A 57 2.19 -21.73 9.19
N LYS A 58 0.97 -21.22 9.20
CA LYS A 58 0.68 -19.82 9.48
C LYS A 58 0.01 -19.70 10.83
N GLU A 59 0.43 -18.73 11.63
CA GLU A 59 -0.22 -18.45 12.91
C GLU A 59 -1.71 -18.08 12.72
N GLY A 60 -2.59 -18.65 13.54
CA GLY A 60 -4.04 -18.47 13.44
C GLY A 60 -4.73 -19.31 12.35
N VAL A 61 -4.00 -20.14 11.60
CA VAL A 61 -4.57 -21.14 10.68
C VAL A 61 -4.27 -22.52 11.25
N GLU A 62 -5.33 -23.30 11.53
CA GLU A 62 -5.19 -24.62 12.16
C GLU A 62 -4.50 -25.64 11.23
N GLU A 63 -4.90 -25.65 9.96
CA GLU A 63 -4.34 -26.56 8.96
C GLU A 63 -2.97 -26.09 8.45
N PRO A 64 -2.05 -27.03 8.12
CA PRO A 64 -0.78 -26.68 7.50
C PRO A 64 -1.02 -26.07 6.10
N ILE A 65 -0.33 -24.97 5.82
CA ILE A 65 -0.51 -24.27 4.52
C ILE A 65 0.18 -25.01 3.38
N LEU A 66 1.26 -25.71 3.69
CA LEU A 66 2.01 -26.55 2.77
C LEU A 66 2.72 -27.64 3.58
N LYS A 67 2.62 -28.88 3.14
CA LYS A 67 3.28 -30.03 3.75
C LYS A 67 3.83 -30.94 2.66
N TYR A 68 5.13 -31.18 2.72
CA TYR A 68 5.83 -32.23 2.00
C TYR A 68 6.15 -33.38 2.95
N ASN A 69 5.85 -34.61 2.56
CA ASN A 69 6.11 -35.80 3.36
C ASN A 69 6.38 -37.00 2.45
N HIS A 70 7.59 -37.59 2.50
CA HIS A 70 7.96 -38.77 1.71
C HIS A 70 7.57 -38.70 0.22
N GLY A 71 7.81 -37.57 -0.45
CA GLY A 71 7.49 -37.40 -1.87
C GLY A 71 6.07 -36.90 -2.17
N GLU A 72 5.19 -36.85 -1.17
CA GLU A 72 3.83 -36.32 -1.33
C GLU A 72 3.77 -34.84 -0.89
N LEU A 73 3.29 -33.97 -1.79
CA LEU A 73 3.09 -32.54 -1.52
C LEU A 73 1.59 -32.25 -1.38
N THR A 74 1.21 -31.65 -0.27
CA THR A 74 -0.14 -31.14 0.01
C THR A 74 -0.05 -29.65 0.34
N SER A 75 -0.95 -28.83 -0.22
CA SER A 75 -0.93 -27.38 0.02
C SER A 75 -2.33 -26.78 -0.04
N LEU A 76 -2.55 -25.75 0.75
CA LEU A 76 -3.73 -24.90 0.60
C LEU A 76 -3.67 -24.12 -0.73
N PRO A 77 -4.82 -23.77 -1.32
CA PRO A 77 -4.85 -23.02 -2.57
C PRO A 77 -4.08 -21.70 -2.48
N GLY A 78 -3.24 -21.42 -3.49
CA GLY A 78 -2.44 -20.20 -3.57
C GLY A 78 -1.05 -20.28 -2.94
N TYR A 79 -0.69 -21.41 -2.33
CA TYR A 79 0.62 -21.66 -1.72
C TYR A 79 1.40 -22.75 -2.47
N SER A 80 2.71 -22.58 -2.63
CA SER A 80 3.62 -23.60 -3.19
C SER A 80 5.06 -23.37 -2.71
N PHE A 81 5.97 -24.29 -3.01
CA PHE A 81 7.40 -23.99 -2.91
C PHE A 81 7.85 -23.05 -4.03
N ALA A 82 8.88 -22.24 -3.77
CA ALA A 82 9.44 -21.33 -4.77
C ALA A 82 10.18 -22.01 -5.91
N ALA A 83 10.69 -23.21 -5.64
CA ALA A 83 11.21 -24.14 -6.61
C ALA A 83 11.02 -25.54 -6.04
N GLU A 84 11.01 -26.56 -6.90
CA GLU A 84 11.08 -27.94 -6.44
C GLU A 84 12.35 -28.12 -5.60
N PRO A 85 12.23 -28.54 -4.32
CA PRO A 85 13.40 -28.66 -3.47
C PRO A 85 14.35 -29.74 -3.98
N SER A 86 15.63 -29.40 -4.06
CA SER A 86 16.68 -30.34 -4.44
C SER A 86 17.26 -30.96 -3.17
N TRP A 87 16.72 -32.11 -2.77
CA TRP A 87 17.03 -32.79 -1.50
C TRP A 87 18.50 -33.25 -1.38
N ASN A 88 19.19 -33.40 -2.50
CA ASN A 88 20.58 -33.86 -2.53
C ASN A 88 21.60 -32.71 -2.43
N ASN A 89 21.14 -31.46 -2.29
CA ASN A 89 22.01 -30.30 -2.17
C ASN A 89 22.31 -29.98 -0.71
N LYS A 90 23.56 -29.61 -0.43
CA LYS A 90 23.99 -29.08 0.88
C LYS A 90 23.13 -27.91 1.39
N ASN A 91 22.57 -27.15 0.45
CA ASN A 91 21.59 -26.09 0.74
C ASN A 91 20.27 -26.43 0.05
N VAL A 92 19.23 -26.70 0.83
CA VAL A 92 17.90 -27.01 0.30
C VAL A 92 17.01 -25.77 0.40
N ASN A 93 16.60 -25.24 -0.76
CA ASN A 93 15.68 -24.10 -0.81
C ASN A 93 14.25 -24.57 -0.54
N VAL A 94 13.67 -24.09 0.56
CA VAL A 94 12.31 -24.43 1.00
C VAL A 94 11.44 -23.18 1.12
N SER A 95 11.81 -22.12 0.38
CA SER A 95 11.05 -20.88 0.28
C SER A 95 9.59 -21.15 -0.07
N LEU A 96 8.69 -20.44 0.62
CA LEU A 96 7.25 -20.47 0.34
C LEU A 96 6.90 -19.36 -0.66
N LEU A 97 6.08 -19.69 -1.66
CA LEU A 97 5.39 -18.72 -2.51
C LEU A 97 3.94 -18.56 -2.11
N ILE A 98 3.49 -17.31 -2.16
CA ILE A 98 2.10 -16.91 -2.08
C ILE A 98 1.79 -16.24 -3.41
N HIS A 99 1.03 -16.90 -4.29
CA HIS A 99 0.88 -16.47 -5.69
C HIS A 99 0.13 -15.15 -5.84
N LYS A 100 -0.86 -14.92 -4.97
CA LYS A 100 -1.73 -13.75 -5.01
C LYS A 100 -1.92 -13.22 -3.59
N THR A 101 -0.97 -12.39 -3.17
CA THR A 101 -0.90 -11.88 -1.79
C THR A 101 -2.11 -11.02 -1.48
N ALA A 102 -2.81 -11.34 -0.40
CA ALA A 102 -3.92 -10.57 0.13
C ALA A 102 -3.59 -10.02 1.52
N VAL A 103 -4.36 -9.03 2.00
CA VAL A 103 -4.18 -8.47 3.35
C VAL A 103 -4.27 -9.56 4.42
N LYS A 104 -5.19 -10.52 4.24
CA LYS A 104 -5.34 -11.65 5.14
C LYS A 104 -4.09 -12.52 5.25
N ASP A 105 -3.16 -12.48 4.29
CA ASP A 105 -1.92 -13.26 4.29
C ASP A 105 -0.85 -12.65 5.20
N GLU A 106 -0.99 -11.40 5.61
CA GLU A 106 -0.12 -10.77 6.61
C GLU A 106 -0.07 -11.60 7.90
N GLY A 107 1.13 -11.77 8.47
CA GLY A 107 1.31 -12.55 9.70
C GLY A 107 2.62 -13.31 9.79
N VAL A 108 2.70 -14.18 10.80
CA VAL A 108 3.88 -15.02 11.07
C VAL A 108 3.70 -16.41 10.46
N TYR A 109 4.74 -16.86 9.77
CA TYR A 109 4.84 -18.16 9.14
C TYR A 109 6.00 -18.92 9.77
N THR A 110 5.81 -20.20 10.04
CA THR A 110 6.84 -21.08 10.60
C THR A 110 7.09 -22.25 9.66
N CYS A 111 8.36 -22.46 9.31
CA CYS A 111 8.84 -23.63 8.60
C CYS A 111 9.32 -24.66 9.62
N TYR A 112 8.72 -25.84 9.60
CA TYR A 112 9.12 -26.99 10.38
C TYR A 112 9.81 -27.99 9.46
N VAL A 113 10.99 -28.47 9.88
CA VAL A 113 11.74 -29.51 9.17
C VAL A 113 11.91 -30.68 10.12
N SER A 114 11.46 -31.85 9.67
CA SER A 114 11.70 -33.12 10.33
C SER A 114 12.71 -33.92 9.53
N THR A 115 13.73 -34.40 10.20
CA THR A 115 14.69 -35.35 9.65
C THR A 115 14.56 -36.69 10.36
N ASP A 116 15.23 -37.71 9.84
CA ASP A 116 15.40 -39.01 10.51
C ASP A 116 16.05 -38.91 11.91
N SER A 117 16.81 -37.84 12.14
CA SER A 117 17.65 -37.65 13.32
C SER A 117 17.14 -36.57 14.28
N GLY A 118 16.09 -35.82 13.90
CA GLY A 118 15.58 -34.75 14.74
C GLY A 118 14.55 -33.85 14.07
N PHE A 119 14.28 -32.71 14.71
CA PHE A 119 13.42 -31.69 14.13
C PHE A 119 13.98 -30.30 14.44
N ASN A 120 13.78 -29.37 13.51
CA ASN A 120 14.09 -27.96 13.73
C ASN A 120 13.00 -27.07 13.13
N LYS A 121 12.96 -25.80 13.53
CA LYS A 121 12.03 -24.83 12.96
C LYS A 121 12.63 -23.42 12.94
N ASN A 122 12.20 -22.63 11.98
CA ASN A 122 12.43 -21.19 11.97
C ASN A 122 11.18 -20.44 11.49
N HIS A 123 11.08 -19.16 11.81
CA HIS A 123 9.93 -18.33 11.54
C HIS A 123 10.29 -17.09 10.72
N THR A 124 9.29 -16.55 10.04
CA THR A 124 9.37 -15.33 9.23
C THR A 124 8.05 -14.60 9.32
N ARG A 125 8.09 -13.26 9.23
CA ARG A 125 6.89 -12.43 9.16
C ARG A 125 6.69 -11.90 7.73
N LEU A 126 5.47 -12.03 7.20
CA LEU A 126 5.03 -11.29 6.01
C LEU A 126 4.32 -10.02 6.46
N ASN A 127 4.77 -8.87 5.99
CA ASN A 127 4.04 -7.61 6.02
C ASN A 127 3.51 -7.31 4.62
N VAL A 128 2.23 -6.97 4.50
CA VAL A 128 1.58 -6.70 3.22
C VAL A 128 1.46 -5.20 3.01
N THR A 129 1.71 -4.75 1.79
CA THR A 129 1.49 -3.36 1.38
C THR A 129 0.68 -3.30 0.10
N ALA A 130 -0.19 -2.31 -0.01
CA ALA A 130 -0.89 -1.95 -1.23
C ALA A 130 -0.73 -0.44 -1.41
N LYS A 131 -0.09 -0.03 -2.50
CA LYS A 131 0.04 1.39 -2.84
C LYS A 131 -1.34 2.03 -2.94
N TYR A 132 -1.50 3.22 -2.40
CA TYR A 132 -2.72 4.00 -2.55
C TYR A 132 -2.96 4.30 -4.03
N GLY A 133 -4.13 3.88 -4.52
CA GLY A 133 -4.54 4.09 -5.92
C GLY A 133 -4.79 5.55 -6.27
N GLU A 134 -5.17 5.80 -7.53
CA GLU A 134 -5.47 7.15 -8.03
C GLU A 134 -6.52 7.86 -7.14
N LEU A 135 -6.25 9.12 -6.87
CA LEU A 135 -7.14 9.97 -6.09
C LEU A 135 -8.33 10.36 -6.95
N THR A 136 -9.51 9.97 -6.52
CA THR A 136 -10.78 10.30 -7.20
C THR A 136 -11.52 11.39 -6.43
N PHE A 137 -12.17 12.29 -7.16
CA PHE A 137 -13.00 13.34 -6.60
C PHE A 137 -14.48 13.06 -6.81
N GLN A 138 -15.27 13.25 -5.77
CA GLN A 138 -16.72 13.27 -5.83
C GLN A 138 -17.20 14.62 -5.32
N SER A 139 -17.85 15.40 -6.20
CA SER A 139 -18.50 16.65 -5.82
C SER A 139 -19.98 16.40 -5.51
N GLN A 140 -20.49 17.03 -4.45
CA GLN A 140 -21.92 16.97 -4.14
C GLN A 140 -22.75 17.83 -5.10
N SER A 141 -22.15 18.83 -5.75
CA SER A 141 -22.76 19.64 -6.80
C SER A 141 -22.13 19.35 -8.16
N GLN A 142 -22.95 19.26 -9.19
CA GLN A 142 -22.52 19.01 -10.57
C GLN A 142 -21.68 20.18 -11.12
N ASN A 143 -21.89 21.38 -10.58
CA ASN A 143 -21.01 22.54 -10.73
C ASN A 143 -20.72 23.12 -9.33
N ILE A 144 -19.46 23.13 -8.90
CA ILE A 144 -19.05 23.93 -7.74
C ILE A 144 -18.89 25.36 -8.26
N ASP A 145 -19.99 26.07 -8.47
CA ASP A 145 -19.99 27.44 -8.97
C ASP A 145 -19.67 28.45 -7.87
N LEU A 146 -19.12 29.63 -8.24
CA LEU A 146 -18.70 30.71 -7.32
C LEU A 146 -19.78 31.16 -6.32
N ILE A 147 -21.04 30.85 -6.63
CA ILE A 147 -22.25 31.36 -5.98
C ILE A 147 -22.89 30.41 -4.97
N THR A 148 -22.42 29.17 -4.82
CA THR A 148 -22.98 28.21 -3.84
C THR A 148 -21.90 27.60 -2.96
N ASN A 149 -22.31 27.18 -1.77
CA ASN A 149 -21.48 26.29 -0.95
C ASN A 149 -21.41 24.94 -1.66
N GLY A 150 -20.25 24.31 -1.63
CA GLY A 150 -20.03 22.98 -2.21
C GLY A 150 -19.16 22.13 -1.31
N SER A 151 -19.03 20.85 -1.63
CA SER A 151 -18.12 19.92 -0.97
C SER A 151 -17.38 19.09 -2.01
N LEU A 152 -16.10 18.84 -1.75
CA LEU A 152 -15.25 17.93 -2.52
C LEU A 152 -14.84 16.77 -1.62
N THR A 153 -15.22 15.56 -2.00
CA THR A 153 -14.73 14.35 -1.33
C THR A 153 -13.61 13.75 -2.15
N CYS A 154 -12.44 13.63 -1.54
CA CYS A 154 -11.28 12.93 -2.09
C CYS A 154 -11.26 11.49 -1.57
N LYS A 155 -11.00 10.53 -2.46
CA LYS A 155 -10.97 9.10 -2.15
C LYS A 155 -9.73 8.43 -2.72
N SER A 156 -9.10 7.56 -1.93
CA SER A 156 -8.09 6.61 -2.41
C SER A 156 -8.11 5.34 -1.55
N THR A 157 -7.66 4.22 -2.12
CA THR A 157 -7.68 2.90 -1.48
C THR A 157 -6.28 2.30 -1.46
N GLY A 158 -5.84 1.78 -0.31
CA GLY A 158 -4.49 1.21 -0.11
C GLY A 158 -4.35 0.48 1.24
N TYR A 159 -3.15 0.02 1.56
CA TYR A 159 -2.86 -0.71 2.81
C TYR A 159 -1.35 -0.60 3.17
N PRO A 160 -0.97 -0.49 4.46
CA PRO A 160 -1.79 -0.30 5.66
C PRO A 160 -2.49 1.06 5.71
N LYS A 161 -3.24 1.33 6.79
CA LYS A 161 -3.98 2.60 6.97
C LYS A 161 -3.04 3.81 6.90
N GLY A 162 -3.22 4.62 5.87
CA GLY A 162 -2.55 5.88 5.62
C GLY A 162 -3.46 7.06 5.97
N ARG A 163 -3.20 8.20 5.35
CA ARG A 163 -3.98 9.43 5.54
C ARG A 163 -4.12 10.22 4.24
N LEU A 164 -5.25 10.89 4.08
CA LEU A 164 -5.40 11.93 3.08
C LEU A 164 -5.00 13.27 3.69
N SER A 165 -4.69 14.25 2.85
CA SER A 165 -4.55 15.63 3.32
C SER A 165 -5.01 16.54 2.21
N TRP A 166 -6.03 17.33 2.52
CA TRP A 166 -6.18 18.65 1.92
C TRP A 166 -5.15 19.58 2.56
N PHE A 167 -5.10 20.85 2.16
CA PHE A 167 -4.45 21.88 2.97
C PHE A 167 -5.16 21.95 4.35
N ASN A 168 -4.73 21.10 5.28
CA ASN A 168 -5.23 20.84 6.64
C ASN A 168 -6.77 20.84 6.83
N LYS A 169 -7.40 19.65 6.78
CA LYS A 169 -8.45 19.22 7.74
C LYS A 169 -9.09 17.85 7.40
N ASP A 170 -9.25 17.07 8.47
CA ASP A 170 -10.11 15.90 8.74
C ASP A 170 -10.17 14.73 7.74
N ASN A 171 -9.85 13.53 8.25
CA ASN A 171 -9.81 12.26 7.50
C ASN A 171 -10.71 11.19 8.12
N ASN A 172 -11.47 10.52 7.28
CA ASN A 172 -12.23 9.31 7.61
C ASN A 172 -11.65 8.10 6.86
N ALA A 173 -11.79 6.90 7.42
CA ALA A 173 -11.30 5.66 6.81
C ALA A 173 -12.34 4.55 6.95
N LEU A 174 -12.56 3.81 5.86
CA LEU A 174 -13.44 2.64 5.79
C LEU A 174 -12.61 1.42 5.35
N LEU A 175 -12.89 0.25 5.92
CA LEU A 175 -12.26 -1.02 5.53
C LEU A 175 -13.16 -1.74 4.52
N ASP A 176 -12.60 -2.27 3.44
CA ASP A 176 -13.36 -3.09 2.49
C ASP A 176 -13.32 -4.59 2.83
N GLN A 177 -14.08 -5.39 2.08
CA GLN A 177 -14.15 -6.85 2.25
C GLN A 177 -12.82 -7.58 2.00
N ASN A 178 -11.86 -6.95 1.32
CA ASN A 178 -10.52 -7.48 1.04
C ASN A 178 -9.49 -7.02 2.08
N GLY A 179 -9.89 -6.23 3.08
CA GLY A 179 -9.04 -5.67 4.11
C GLY A 179 -8.28 -4.40 3.70
N LEU A 180 -8.55 -3.83 2.52
CA LEU A 180 -7.94 -2.56 2.09
C LEU A 180 -8.63 -1.38 2.77
N PHE A 181 -7.85 -0.34 3.06
CA PHE A 181 -8.38 0.92 3.59
C PHE A 181 -8.78 1.83 2.45
N THR A 182 -10.06 2.17 2.39
CA THR A 182 -10.57 3.29 1.60
C THR A 182 -10.60 4.54 2.46
N LEU A 183 -9.70 5.48 2.15
CA LEU A 183 -9.63 6.77 2.81
C LEU A 183 -10.59 7.74 2.13
N LEU A 184 -11.28 8.55 2.93
CA LEU A 184 -12.20 9.59 2.51
C LEU A 184 -11.88 10.88 3.25
N SER A 185 -11.74 11.99 2.52
CA SER A 185 -11.60 13.30 3.15
C SER A 185 -12.43 14.33 2.41
N MET A 186 -13.31 15.02 3.14
CA MET A 186 -14.26 15.98 2.61
C MET A 186 -13.78 17.41 2.89
N LEU A 187 -13.65 18.19 1.83
CA LEU A 187 -13.38 19.63 1.90
C LEU A 187 -14.67 20.41 1.64
N ASN A 188 -15.07 21.23 2.61
CA ASN A 188 -16.18 22.17 2.44
C ASN A 188 -15.68 23.47 1.79
N ILE A 189 -16.29 23.84 0.67
CA ILE A 189 -15.97 25.05 -0.08
C ILE A 189 -17.08 26.07 0.17
N GLN A 190 -16.71 27.21 0.76
CA GLN A 190 -17.63 28.32 0.98
C GLN A 190 -17.84 29.12 -0.32
N ARG A 191 -19.04 29.69 -0.46
CA ARG A 191 -19.34 30.70 -1.47
C ARG A 191 -18.28 31.80 -1.47
N GLY A 192 -17.86 32.25 -2.66
CA GLY A 192 -16.86 33.32 -2.80
C GLY A 192 -15.41 32.90 -2.50
N SER A 193 -15.12 31.61 -2.28
CA SER A 193 -13.73 31.12 -2.19
C SER A 193 -12.93 31.51 -3.43
N ALA A 194 -11.84 32.24 -3.23
CA ALA A 194 -10.94 32.72 -4.28
C ALA A 194 -10.07 31.60 -4.89
N LEU A 195 -9.98 30.45 -4.23
CA LEU A 195 -9.19 29.32 -4.71
C LEU A 195 -9.89 28.65 -5.91
N SER A 196 -9.18 28.62 -7.03
CA SER A 196 -9.59 27.95 -8.27
C SER A 196 -9.07 26.52 -8.38
N LYS A 197 -8.07 26.14 -7.58
CA LYS A 197 -7.46 24.81 -7.58
C LYS A 197 -7.42 24.24 -6.15
N TYR A 198 -7.89 23.01 -6.00
CA TYR A 198 -7.90 22.27 -4.74
C TYR A 198 -7.11 20.98 -4.91
N THR A 199 -6.02 20.82 -4.16
CA THR A 199 -5.14 19.64 -4.24
C THR A 199 -5.34 18.74 -3.04
N CYS A 200 -5.53 17.45 -3.31
CA CYS A 200 -5.58 16.38 -2.32
C CYS A 200 -4.34 15.52 -2.49
N LYS A 201 -3.71 15.16 -1.37
CA LYS A 201 -2.54 14.26 -1.32
C LYS A 201 -2.87 13.03 -0.48
N VAL A 202 -2.31 11.89 -0.86
CA VAL A 202 -2.39 10.65 -0.05
C VAL A 202 -1.01 10.27 0.44
N PHE A 203 -0.94 9.96 1.74
CA PHE A 203 0.26 9.51 2.40
C PHE A 203 0.05 8.10 2.95
N ASN A 204 1.05 7.24 2.78
CA ASN A 204 1.00 5.90 3.35
C ASN A 204 1.20 5.90 4.87
N ALA A 205 1.18 4.71 5.48
CA ALA A 205 1.32 4.55 6.93
C ALA A 205 2.69 5.03 7.48
N ARG A 206 3.73 5.13 6.65
CA ARG A 206 5.03 5.69 7.04
C ARG A 206 5.09 7.22 6.91
N GLY A 207 4.09 7.82 6.28
CA GLY A 207 4.05 9.25 5.99
C GLY A 207 4.65 9.63 4.64
N ASP A 208 5.00 8.67 3.79
CA ASP A 208 5.48 8.94 2.43
C ASP A 208 4.29 9.38 1.56
N GLU A 209 4.46 10.44 0.76
CA GLU A 209 3.47 10.86 -0.24
C GLU A 209 3.46 9.86 -1.40
N GLU A 210 2.30 9.25 -1.70
CA GLU A 210 2.20 8.23 -2.75
C GLU A 210 1.52 8.73 -4.02
N ALA A 211 0.63 9.71 -3.89
CA ALA A 211 -0.04 10.38 -5.00
C ALA A 211 -0.63 11.73 -4.58
N GLU A 212 -0.85 12.59 -5.57
CA GLU A 212 -1.65 13.81 -5.46
C GLU A 212 -2.58 13.95 -6.67
N ASN A 213 -3.71 14.61 -6.47
CA ASN A 213 -4.59 15.02 -7.56
C ASN A 213 -5.19 16.39 -7.26
N SER A 214 -5.56 17.13 -8.30
CA SER A 214 -6.10 18.48 -8.17
C SER A 214 -7.44 18.62 -8.88
N PHE A 215 -8.43 19.14 -8.16
CA PHE A 215 -9.68 19.60 -8.72
C PHE A 215 -9.58 21.07 -9.11
N ILE A 216 -9.88 21.41 -10.36
CA ILE A 216 -9.92 22.79 -10.85
C ILE A 216 -11.38 23.22 -10.95
N ARG A 217 -11.72 24.30 -10.26
CA ARG A 217 -13.01 24.96 -10.37
C ARG A 217 -13.04 25.73 -11.69
N LEU A 218 -13.94 25.34 -12.59
CA LEU A 218 -14.18 26.11 -13.82
C LEU A 218 -14.90 27.41 -13.44
N GLY A 219 -14.28 28.55 -13.72
CA GLY A 219 -14.96 29.85 -13.68
C GLY A 219 -15.73 30.06 -14.97
N GLN A 220 -16.99 30.52 -14.90
CA GLN A 220 -17.68 31.12 -16.04
C GLN A 220 -17.03 32.49 -16.36
N ASP A 221 -15.85 32.49 -16.95
CA ASP A 221 -15.21 33.70 -17.48
C ASP A 221 -15.31 33.72 -19.01
N SER A 222 -16.50 34.04 -19.51
CA SER A 222 -16.68 34.43 -20.92
C SER A 222 -17.63 35.62 -21.10
N ASN A 223 -18.47 35.96 -20.11
CA ASN A 223 -19.42 37.06 -20.24
C ASN A 223 -18.92 38.41 -19.72
N MET A 224 -17.95 38.47 -18.79
CA MET A 224 -17.49 39.78 -18.27
C MET A 224 -16.56 40.51 -19.25
N ILE A 225 -15.70 39.78 -19.98
CA ILE A 225 -14.77 40.38 -20.96
C ILE A 225 -15.53 40.92 -22.19
N LEU A 226 -16.59 40.21 -22.63
CA LEU A 226 -17.35 40.58 -23.83
C LEU A 226 -18.18 41.86 -23.66
N ILE A 227 -18.57 42.21 -22.43
CA ILE A 227 -19.39 43.41 -22.14
C ILE A 227 -18.50 44.65 -21.91
N VAL A 228 -17.30 44.48 -21.34
CA VAL A 228 -16.43 45.61 -20.99
C VAL A 228 -15.84 46.27 -22.25
N ALA A 229 -15.41 45.51 -23.25
CA ALA A 229 -14.79 46.07 -24.45
C ALA A 229 -15.74 46.96 -25.30
N PRO A 230 -16.99 46.57 -25.59
CA PRO A 230 -17.93 47.43 -26.31
C PRO A 230 -18.33 48.69 -25.52
N VAL A 231 -18.54 48.57 -24.20
CA VAL A 231 -18.98 49.71 -23.37
C VAL A 231 -17.91 50.78 -23.26
N LEU A 232 -16.63 50.40 -23.11
CA LEU A 232 -15.51 51.35 -23.10
C LEU A 232 -15.34 52.07 -24.44
N VAL A 233 -15.51 51.35 -25.56
CA VAL A 233 -15.41 51.93 -26.91
C VAL A 233 -16.56 52.90 -27.18
N VAL A 234 -17.80 52.51 -26.90
CA VAL A 234 -18.98 53.36 -27.09
C VAL A 234 -18.93 54.59 -26.18
N GLY A 235 -18.54 54.42 -24.91
CA GLY A 235 -18.35 55.52 -23.98
C GLY A 235 -17.30 56.52 -24.47
N SER A 236 -16.16 56.03 -24.97
CA SER A 236 -15.07 56.88 -25.50
C SER A 236 -15.49 57.65 -26.76
N LEU A 237 -16.26 57.03 -27.67
CA LEU A 237 -16.76 57.68 -28.88
C LEU A 237 -17.77 58.79 -28.57
N ILE A 238 -18.67 58.57 -27.61
CA ILE A 238 -19.65 59.58 -27.19
C ILE A 238 -18.95 60.78 -26.56
N VAL A 239 -18.00 60.53 -25.65
CA VAL A 239 -17.20 61.60 -25.02
C VAL A 239 -16.41 62.36 -26.07
N GLY A 240 -15.77 61.67 -27.02
CA GLY A 240 -15.06 62.29 -28.14
C GLY A 240 -15.95 63.18 -29.00
N LEU A 241 -17.16 62.71 -29.36
CA LEU A 241 -18.13 63.49 -30.13
C LEU A 241 -18.64 64.72 -29.38
N LEU A 242 -18.87 64.60 -28.07
CA LEU A 242 -19.27 65.74 -27.23
C LEU A 242 -18.16 66.79 -27.15
N LEU A 243 -16.91 66.37 -26.93
CA LEU A 243 -15.76 67.27 -26.92
C LEU A 243 -15.53 67.93 -28.28
N TYR A 244 -15.68 67.18 -29.39
CA TYR A 244 -15.61 67.73 -30.74
C TYR A 244 -16.69 68.79 -30.99
N LYS A 245 -17.94 68.52 -30.60
CA LYS A 245 -19.03 69.51 -30.73
C LYS A 245 -18.80 70.75 -29.87
N ILE A 246 -18.30 70.58 -28.64
CA ILE A 246 -17.97 71.71 -27.75
C ILE A 246 -16.81 72.53 -28.31
N GLY A 247 -15.78 71.89 -28.89
CA GLY A 247 -14.67 72.56 -29.55
C GLY A 247 -15.08 73.31 -30.81
N SER A 248 -15.90 72.67 -31.66
CA SER A 248 -16.45 73.28 -32.89
C SER A 248 -17.34 74.48 -32.61
N GLN A 249 -18.16 74.45 -31.54
CA GLN A 249 -18.96 75.62 -31.12
C GLN A 249 -18.10 76.78 -30.62
N ARG A 250 -16.86 76.50 -30.17
CA ARG A 250 -15.92 77.51 -29.67
C ARG A 250 -15.13 78.20 -30.78
N GLU A 251 -15.06 77.63 -31.98
CA GLU A 251 -14.39 78.23 -33.15
C GLU A 251 -15.32 79.13 -34.00
N TYR A 252 -16.64 79.13 -33.73
CA TYR A 252 -17.64 79.91 -34.46
C TYR A 252 -18.13 81.16 -33.70
N HIS A 253 -17.47 81.54 -32.61
CA HIS A 253 -17.75 82.76 -31.84
C HIS A 253 -16.51 83.65 -31.70
#